data_AF-A0A480BRB3-F1
#
_entry.id   AF-A0A480BRB3-F1
#
_cell.length_a   1.000
_cell.length_b   1.000
_cell.length_c   1.000
_cell.angle_alpha   90.00
_cell.angle_beta   90.00
_cell.angle_gamma   90.00
#
_symmetry.space_group_name_H-M   'P 1'
#
loop_
_entity.id
_entity.type
_entity.pdbx_description
1 polymer ?
#
loop_
_entity_poly.entity_id
_entity_poly.type
_entity_poly.pdbx_seq_one_letter_code
_entity_poly.pdbx_strand_id
1 'polypeptide(L)'
;AHALRSLFSLAQQYRYSGTTRDDFAAKNAAARAALEKFGELPQDVLEGTRRSRFAPPIARRSNKPGTPPAAPAIVPDAQAPTGGAADGAAGDEGAGA
;
A
#
# COMPACT_ATOMS: atom_id res chain seq x y z
N ALA A 1 22.49 -21.63 -24.14
CA ALA A 1 21.97 -20.24 -24.04
C ALA A 1 20.44 -20.14 -23.82
N HIS A 2 19.77 -21.16 -23.23
CA HIS A 2 18.30 -21.16 -23.06
C HIS A 2 17.84 -20.56 -21.71
N ALA A 3 18.60 -20.79 -20.63
CA ALA A 3 18.25 -20.32 -19.28
C ALA A 3 18.09 -18.79 -19.19
N LEU A 4 18.98 -18.02 -19.83
CA LEU A 4 18.91 -16.56 -19.85
C LEU A 4 17.67 -16.04 -20.59
N ARG A 5 17.30 -16.67 -21.72
CA ARG A 5 16.09 -16.29 -22.45
C ARG A 5 14.83 -16.64 -21.66
N SER A 6 14.76 -17.83 -21.07
CA SER A 6 13.61 -18.26 -20.25
C SER A 6 13.39 -17.36 -19.02
N LEU A 7 14.46 -16.96 -18.33
CA LEU A 7 14.36 -16.02 -17.21
C LEU A 7 13.84 -14.65 -17.67
N PHE A 8 14.41 -14.10 -18.74
CA PHE A 8 14.04 -12.78 -19.22
C PHE A 8 12.61 -12.74 -19.78
N SER A 9 12.14 -13.82 -20.41
CA SER A 9 10.76 -13.95 -20.87
C SER A 9 9.73 -13.89 -19.72
N LEU A 10 10.05 -14.40 -18.52
CA LEU A 10 9.15 -14.29 -17.36
C LEU A 10 9.07 -12.86 -16.84
N ALA A 11 10.22 -12.18 -16.77
CA ALA A 11 10.29 -10.80 -16.30
C ALA A 11 9.60 -9.81 -17.26
N GLN A 12 9.62 -10.07 -18.58
CA GLN A 12 8.95 -9.24 -19.58
C GLN A 12 7.43 -9.16 -19.43
N GLN A 13 6.81 -10.17 -18.81
CA GLN A 13 5.36 -10.18 -18.55
C GLN A 13 4.98 -9.21 -17.43
N TYR A 14 5.93 -8.86 -16.55
CA TYR A 14 5.72 -7.82 -15.56
C TYR A 14 5.86 -6.45 -16.23
N ARG A 15 4.74 -5.74 -16.29
CA ARG A 15 4.68 -4.37 -16.80
C ARG A 15 4.53 -3.43 -15.61
N TYR A 16 5.59 -2.69 -15.32
CA TYR A 16 5.59 -1.71 -14.24
C TYR A 16 4.77 -0.48 -14.65
N SER A 17 3.74 -0.15 -13.87
CA SER A 17 2.86 0.99 -14.13
C SER A 17 3.36 2.31 -13.55
N GLY A 18 4.26 2.28 -12.55
CA GLY A 18 4.74 3.48 -11.86
C GLY A 18 3.71 4.14 -10.93
N THR A 19 2.55 3.52 -10.72
CA THR A 19 1.47 4.04 -9.89
C THR A 19 1.44 3.37 -8.52
N THR A 20 1.07 4.15 -7.51
CA THR A 20 0.88 3.68 -6.13
C THR A 20 -0.60 3.54 -5.79
N ARG A 21 -0.92 2.89 -4.67
CA ARG A 21 -2.31 2.76 -4.18
C ARG A 21 -2.96 4.14 -3.94
N ASP A 22 -2.18 5.10 -3.48
CA ASP A 22 -2.66 6.46 -3.20
C ASP A 22 -3.01 7.21 -4.48
N ASP A 23 -2.32 6.92 -5.60
CA ASP A 23 -2.66 7.50 -6.91
C ASP A 23 -4.02 7.05 -7.41
N PHE A 24 -4.41 5.80 -7.14
CA PHE A 24 -5.74 5.27 -7.46
C PHE A 24 -6.81 5.85 -6.52
N ALA A 25 -6.50 6.06 -5.24
CA ALA A 25 -7.40 6.69 -4.30
C ALA A 25 -7.66 8.18 -4.65
N ALA A 26 -6.61 8.91 -5.03
CA ALA A 26 -6.67 10.33 -5.41
C ALA A 26 -7.19 10.56 -6.85
N LYS A 27 -7.39 9.51 -7.65
CA LYS A 27 -7.81 9.57 -9.06
C LYS A 27 -6.87 10.43 -9.92
N ASN A 28 -5.57 10.30 -9.67
CA ASN A 28 -4.53 11.08 -10.33
C ASN A 28 -4.44 10.79 -11.84
N ALA A 29 -3.83 11.70 -12.60
CA ALA A 29 -3.58 11.50 -14.04
C ALA A 29 -2.75 10.23 -14.31
N ALA A 30 -1.80 9.89 -13.43
CA ALA A 30 -1.00 8.67 -13.53
C ALA A 30 -1.85 7.40 -13.40
N ALA A 31 -2.84 7.38 -12.50
CA ALA A 31 -3.75 6.25 -12.34
C ALA A 31 -4.63 6.05 -13.59
N ARG A 32 -5.15 7.14 -14.17
CA ARG A 32 -5.90 7.07 -15.44
C ARG A 32 -5.04 6.55 -16.59
N ALA A 33 -3.82 7.06 -16.73
CA ALA A 33 -2.90 6.58 -17.76
C ALA A 33 -2.51 5.10 -17.58
N ALA A 34 -2.42 4.61 -16.33
CA ALA A 34 -2.18 3.20 -16.05
C ALA A 34 -3.39 2.32 -16.42
N LEU A 35 -4.62 2.78 -16.13
CA LEU A 35 -5.84 2.07 -16.51
C LEU A 35 -5.98 1.96 -18.03
N GLU A 36 -5.68 3.02 -18.78
CA GLU A 36 -5.69 3.01 -20.24
C GLU A 36 -4.65 2.02 -20.82
N LYS A 37 -3.47 1.93 -20.20
CA LYS A 37 -2.35 1.10 -20.70
C LYS A 37 -2.43 -0.37 -20.29
N PHE A 38 -2.98 -0.66 -19.10
CA PHE A 38 -2.92 -1.99 -18.48
C PHE A 38 -4.29 -2.60 -18.18
N GLY A 39 -5.36 -1.86 -18.42
CA GLY A 39 -6.73 -2.27 -18.15
C GLY A 39 -7.16 -2.03 -16.70
N GLU A 40 -8.35 -2.53 -16.37
CA GLU A 40 -8.95 -2.34 -15.05
C GLU A 40 -8.24 -3.17 -13.98
N LEU A 41 -7.88 -2.51 -12.87
CA LEU A 41 -7.30 -3.15 -11.71
C LEU A 41 -8.41 -3.50 -10.71
N PRO A 42 -8.56 -4.77 -10.27
CA PRO A 42 -9.59 -5.15 -9.31
C PRO A 42 -9.44 -4.37 -8.00
N GLN A 43 -10.50 -3.65 -7.63
CA GLN A 43 -10.52 -2.76 -6.48
C GLN A 43 -10.24 -3.48 -5.16
N ASP A 44 -10.68 -4.72 -5.04
CA ASP A 44 -10.45 -5.58 -3.89
C ASP A 44 -8.98 -5.99 -3.69
N VAL A 45 -8.16 -5.94 -4.75
CA VAL A 45 -6.71 -6.10 -4.65
C VAL A 45 -6.06 -4.80 -4.17
N LEU A 46 -6.57 -3.63 -4.58
CA LEU A 46 -6.11 -2.33 -4.10
C LEU A 46 -6.44 -2.14 -2.61
N GLU A 47 -7.63 -2.58 -2.18
CA GLU A 47 -8.08 -2.56 -0.79
C GLU A 47 -7.40 -3.62 0.08
N GLY A 48 -6.74 -4.61 -0.54
CA GLY A 48 -6.05 -5.70 0.16
C GLY A 48 -6.97 -6.83 0.64
N THR A 49 -8.26 -6.78 0.33
CA THR A 49 -9.24 -7.85 0.58
C THR A 49 -8.90 -9.12 -0.17
N ARG A 50 -8.35 -8.99 -1.39
CA ARG A 50 -7.91 -10.12 -2.24
C ARG A 50 -6.41 -10.07 -2.48
N ARG A 51 -5.75 -11.23 -2.36
CA ARG A 51 -4.36 -11.41 -2.80
C ARG A 51 -4.30 -11.32 -4.32
N SER A 52 -3.42 -10.48 -4.84
CA SER A 52 -3.15 -10.42 -6.29
C SER A 52 -2.72 -11.79 -6.83
N ARG A 53 -3.12 -12.12 -8.06
CA ARG A 53 -2.67 -13.33 -8.78
C ARG A 53 -1.15 -13.41 -8.97
N PHE A 54 -0.50 -12.26 -8.90
CA PHE A 54 0.94 -12.10 -9.05
C PHE A 54 1.68 -12.17 -7.71
N ALA A 55 0.96 -12.25 -6.59
CA ALA A 55 1.57 -12.35 -5.27
C ALA A 55 2.31 -13.69 -5.12
N PRO A 56 3.49 -13.72 -4.47
CA PRO A 56 4.19 -14.96 -4.20
C PRO A 56 3.32 -15.95 -3.40
N PRO A 57 3.41 -17.27 -3.70
CA PRO A 57 2.76 -18.30 -2.91
C PRO A 57 3.15 -18.19 -1.43
N ILE A 58 2.17 -18.32 -0.54
CA ILE A 58 2.44 -18.34 0.90
C ILE A 58 3.04 -19.72 1.22
N ALA A 59 4.35 -19.76 1.47
CA ALA A 59 5.00 -20.94 2.01
C ALA A 59 4.43 -21.19 3.42
N ARG A 60 3.41 -22.05 3.50
CA ARG A 60 2.96 -22.61 4.78
C ARG A 60 4.10 -23.50 5.26
N ARG A 61 4.97 -22.97 6.12
CA ARG A 61 5.81 -23.81 6.97
C ARG A 61 4.84 -24.76 7.65
N SER A 62 4.90 -26.05 7.32
CA SER A 62 4.24 -27.07 8.13
C SER A 62 4.70 -26.83 9.56
N ASN A 63 3.76 -26.69 10.49
CA ASN A 63 4.09 -26.52 11.90
C ASN A 63 4.97 -27.70 12.30
N LYS A 64 6.28 -27.46 12.38
CA LYS A 64 7.18 -28.36 13.08
C LYS A 64 6.68 -28.38 14.53
N PRO A 65 6.39 -29.55 15.13
CA PRO A 65 6.01 -29.60 16.53
C PRO A 65 7.14 -28.96 17.34
N GLY A 66 6.87 -27.80 17.93
CA GLY A 66 7.86 -27.00 18.65
C GLY A 66 7.93 -25.51 18.28
N THR A 67 7.21 -25.02 17.27
CA THR A 67 7.11 -23.56 17.03
C THR A 67 6.13 -22.95 18.04
N PRO A 68 6.57 -22.08 18.98
CA PRO A 68 5.66 -21.38 19.88
C PRO A 68 4.68 -20.51 19.07
N PRO A 69 3.43 -20.33 19.53
CA PRO A 69 2.44 -19.55 18.81
C PRO A 69 2.97 -18.14 18.53
N ALA A 70 2.74 -17.65 17.31
CA ALA A 70 3.06 -16.29 16.93
C ALA A 70 2.44 -15.32 17.94
N ALA A 71 3.26 -14.39 18.45
CA ALA A 71 2.82 -13.40 19.44
C ALA A 71 1.53 -12.70 18.93
N PRO A 72 0.56 -12.45 19.82
CA PRO A 72 -0.70 -11.83 19.43
C PRO A 72 -0.43 -10.49 18.76
N ALA A 73 -1.19 -10.23 17.67
CA ALA A 73 -1.14 -8.95 16.99
C ALA A 73 -1.38 -7.83 18.00
N ILE A 74 -0.49 -6.85 18.02
CA ILE A 74 -0.66 -5.61 18.78
C ILE A 74 -1.97 -4.96 18.35
N VAL A 75 -2.99 -5.05 19.20
CA VAL A 75 -4.17 -4.19 19.12
C VAL A 75 -3.69 -2.77 19.42
N PRO A 76 -3.86 -1.79 18.51
CA PRO A 76 -3.59 -0.41 18.85
C PRO A 76 -4.58 -0.01 19.95
N ASP A 77 -4.04 0.31 21.12
CA ASP A 77 -4.82 0.74 22.28
C ASP A 77 -5.59 2.03 21.96
N ALA A 78 -6.75 2.14 22.60
CA ALA A 78 -7.74 3.15 22.35
C ALA A 78 -7.23 4.57 22.64
N GLN A 79 -7.57 5.48 21.72
CA GLN A 79 -7.86 6.91 21.91
C GLN A 79 -7.28 7.57 23.18
N ALA A 80 -6.14 8.26 23.04
CA ALA A 80 -5.78 9.29 24.00
C ALA A 80 -6.76 10.48 23.87
N PRO A 81 -7.39 10.95 24.95
CA PRO A 81 -8.18 12.16 24.92
C PRO A 81 -7.22 13.35 24.98
N THR A 82 -6.98 14.04 23.87
CA THR A 82 -6.43 15.40 23.95
C THR A 82 -7.59 16.31 24.33
N GLY A 83 -7.79 16.45 25.64
CA GLY A 83 -8.67 17.42 26.24
C GLY A 83 -8.36 18.82 25.70
N GLY A 84 -9.42 19.53 25.33
CA GLY A 84 -9.34 20.90 24.88
C GLY A 84 -8.79 21.82 25.96
N ALA A 85 -7.93 22.73 25.55
CA ALA A 85 -7.78 24.03 26.16
C ALA A 85 -7.75 25.03 25.00
N ALA A 86 -8.90 25.62 24.73
CA ALA A 86 -8.95 26.92 24.09
C ALA A 86 -8.45 27.92 25.14
N ASP A 87 -7.44 28.72 24.80
CA ASP A 87 -7.45 30.12 25.23
C ASP A 87 -6.56 30.96 24.31
N GLY A 88 -7.10 32.12 23.96
CA GLY A 88 -6.57 33.02 22.94
C GLY A 88 -5.38 33.84 23.41
N ALA A 89 -4.63 34.33 22.43
CA ALA A 89 -3.82 35.53 22.57
C ALA A 89 -3.77 36.24 21.21
N ALA A 90 -4.45 37.38 21.16
CA ALA A 90 -4.32 38.37 20.11
C ALA A 90 -2.88 38.90 20.06
N GLY A 91 -2.42 39.19 18.84
CA GLY A 91 -1.13 39.81 18.55
C GLY A 91 -1.18 40.41 17.16
N ASP A 92 -1.96 41.49 17.04
CA ASP A 92 -1.91 42.49 15.99
C ASP A 92 -0.55 43.19 16.05
N GLU A 93 0.27 43.13 14.99
CA GLU A 93 1.18 44.19 14.51
C GLU A 93 1.80 43.77 13.16
N GLY A 94 1.76 44.67 12.16
CA GLY A 94 2.39 44.42 10.85
C GLY A 94 2.15 45.52 9.81
N ALA A 95 2.76 46.68 10.03
CA ALA A 95 2.82 47.86 9.16
C ALA A 95 3.20 47.59 7.69
N GLY A 96 2.70 48.43 6.78
CA GLY A 96 3.24 48.51 5.41
C GLY A 96 2.51 49.48 4.48
N ALA A 97 3.16 50.63 4.23
CA ALA A 97 2.98 51.63 3.17
C ALA A 97 1.90 52.72 3.36
#